data_AF-A0A7V9THT9-F1
#
_entry.id   AF-A0A7V9THT9-F1
#
_cell.length_a   1.000
_cell.length_b   1.000
_cell.length_c   1.000
_cell.angle_alpha   90.00
_cell.angle_beta   90.00
_cell.angle_gamma   90.00
#
_symmetry.space_group_name_H-M   'P 1'
#
loop_
_entity.id
_entity.type
_entity.pdbx_description
1 polymer ?
#
loop_
_entity_poly.entity_id
_entity_poly.type
_entity_poly.pdbx_seq_one_letter_code
_entity_poly.pdbx_strand_id
1 'polypeptide(L)'
;MSDYQRFTYLPVREILRTAEEILGERAGLKKGRESSHSATYSGAEGTLTVDAHRHGAMTDVVIATNQLRTSKIDSVARFLLNQLPFQPGDRPQGL
;
A
#
# COMPACT_ATOMS: atom_id res chain seq x y z
N MET A 1 -7.30 -15.27 -0.84
CA MET A 1 -6.59 -14.00 -0.55
C MET A 1 -6.44 -13.27 -1.87
N SER A 2 -6.69 -11.97 -1.90
CA SER A 2 -6.55 -11.17 -3.11
C SER A 2 -5.39 -10.23 -2.92
N ASP A 3 -4.44 -10.30 -3.84
CA ASP A 3 -3.30 -9.43 -3.84
C ASP A 3 -3.50 -8.38 -4.94
N TYR A 4 -3.24 -7.12 -4.62
CA TYR A 4 -3.15 -6.04 -5.61
C TYR A 4 -1.68 -5.75 -5.88
N GLN A 5 -1.34 -5.44 -7.13
CA GLN A 5 0.04 -5.16 -7.52
C GLN A 5 0.11 -3.87 -8.33
N ARG A 6 1.17 -3.08 -8.12
CA ARG A 6 1.47 -1.89 -8.91
C ARG A 6 2.96 -1.57 -8.93
N PHE A 7 3.46 -1.16 -10.08
CA PHE A 7 4.79 -0.59 -10.21
C PHE A 7 4.78 0.93 -9.98
N THR A 8 5.83 1.44 -9.35
CA THR A 8 6.05 2.88 -9.13
C THR A 8 7.53 3.24 -9.21
N TYR A 9 7.86 4.45 -9.63
CA TYR A 9 9.24 4.94 -9.55
C TYR A 9 9.69 5.25 -8.11
N LEU A 10 8.74 5.41 -7.18
CA LEU A 10 9.02 5.80 -5.80
C LEU A 10 9.93 4.78 -5.10
N PRO A 11 10.84 5.23 -4.22
CA PRO A 11 11.64 4.30 -3.43
C PRO A 11 10.80 3.66 -2.32
N VAL A 12 11.21 2.47 -1.89
CA VAL A 12 10.53 1.64 -0.87
C VAL A 12 10.13 2.43 0.38
N ARG A 13 11.04 3.26 0.90
CA ARG A 13 10.78 4.07 2.11
C ARG A 13 9.62 5.05 1.93
N GLU A 14 9.53 5.69 0.75
CA GLU A 14 8.45 6.64 0.45
C GLU A 14 7.11 5.90 0.33
N ILE A 15 7.12 4.70 -0.26
CA ILE A 15 5.94 3.85 -0.38
C ILE A 15 5.43 3.42 1.00
N LEU A 16 6.32 2.93 1.87
CA LEU A 16 5.92 2.51 3.22
C LEU A 16 5.45 3.68 4.08
N ARG A 17 6.08 4.87 3.96
CA ARG A 17 5.59 6.08 4.64
C ARG A 17 4.19 6.48 4.17
N THR A 18 3.98 6.50 2.85
CA THR A 18 2.68 6.81 2.24
C THR A 18 1.61 5.80 2.67
N ALA A 19 1.97 4.51 2.77
CA ALA A 19 1.08 3.48 3.28
C ALA A 19 0.69 3.72 4.74
N GLU A 20 1.65 4.05 5.60
CA GLU A 20 1.38 4.32 7.01
C GLU A 20 0.40 5.50 7.20
N GLU A 21 0.62 6.60 6.48
CA GLU A 21 -0.26 7.77 6.48
C GLU A 21 -1.69 7.40 6.02
N ILE A 22 -1.83 6.81 4.84
CA ILE A 22 -3.14 6.50 4.25
C ILE A 22 -3.91 5.45 5.04
N LEU A 23 -3.24 4.37 5.47
CA LEU A 23 -3.88 3.27 6.19
C LEU A 23 -4.26 3.70 7.61
N GLY A 24 -3.46 4.56 8.25
CA GLY A 24 -3.80 5.19 9.51
C GLY A 24 -5.01 6.10 9.38
N GLU A 25 -4.98 7.06 8.46
CA GLU A 25 -6.04 8.07 8.31
C GLU A 25 -7.36 7.49 7.82
N ARG A 26 -7.33 6.62 6.80
CA ARG A 26 -8.56 6.16 6.13
C ARG A 26 -9.13 4.88 6.71
N ALA A 27 -8.28 3.99 7.22
CA ALA A 27 -8.70 2.69 7.73
C ALA A 27 -8.49 2.51 9.23
N GLY A 28 -7.85 3.48 9.92
CA GLY A 28 -7.55 3.36 11.35
C GLY A 28 -6.61 2.20 11.68
N LEU A 29 -5.83 1.74 10.71
CA LEU A 29 -4.88 0.65 10.90
C LEU A 29 -3.60 1.21 11.54
N LYS A 30 -3.00 0.43 12.43
CA LYS A 30 -1.73 0.77 13.06
C LYS A 30 -0.64 -0.12 12.51
N LYS A 31 0.54 0.47 12.27
CA LYS A 31 1.72 -0.28 11.84
C LYS A 31 2.14 -1.25 12.95
N GLY A 32 2.37 -2.49 12.56
CA GLY A 32 2.87 -3.57 13.40
C GLY A 32 4.30 -3.89 13.04
N ARG A 33 4.52 -5.10 12.48
CA ARG A 33 5.85 -5.54 12.04
C ARG A 33 6.28 -4.79 10.78
N GLU A 34 7.55 -4.40 10.75
CA GLU A 34 8.19 -3.70 9.63
C GLU A 34 9.54 -4.37 9.32
N SER A 35 9.88 -4.40 8.04
CA SER A 35 11.20 -4.72 7.51
C SER A 35 11.66 -3.59 6.58
N SER A 36 12.83 -3.74 5.95
CA SER A 36 13.31 -2.77 4.97
C SER A 36 12.45 -2.66 3.71
N HIS A 37 11.55 -3.63 3.47
CA HIS A 37 10.77 -3.76 2.23
C HIS A 37 9.33 -4.19 2.45
N SER A 38 8.86 -4.27 3.70
CA SER A 38 7.52 -4.74 4.01
C SER A 38 7.03 -4.13 5.31
N ALA A 39 5.72 -3.90 5.41
CA ALA A 39 5.07 -3.53 6.67
C ALA A 39 3.66 -4.12 6.75
N THR A 40 3.30 -4.62 7.93
CA THR A 40 1.96 -5.11 8.26
C THR A 40 1.21 -4.08 9.10
N TYR A 41 -0.05 -3.84 8.77
CA TYR A 41 -0.94 -2.90 9.43
C TYR A 41 -2.21 -3.63 9.90
N SER A 42 -2.64 -3.38 11.13
CA SER A 42 -3.80 -4.06 11.72
C SER A 42 -4.70 -3.09 12.48
N GLY A 43 -5.99 -3.39 12.50
CA GLY A 43 -7.00 -2.66 13.24
C GLY A 43 -8.33 -3.42 13.29
N ALA A 44 -9.40 -2.75 13.73
CA ALA A 44 -10.72 -3.36 13.85
C ALA A 44 -11.26 -3.90 12.51
N GLU A 45 -10.86 -3.27 11.41
CA GLU A 45 -11.29 -3.62 10.05
C GLU A 45 -10.54 -4.82 9.47
N GLY A 46 -9.48 -5.32 10.11
CA GLY A 46 -8.65 -6.44 9.63
C GLY A 46 -7.15 -6.13 9.55
N THR A 47 -6.46 -6.90 8.71
CA THR A 47 -5.00 -6.82 8.52
C THR A 47 -4.65 -6.68 7.04
N LEU A 48 -3.70 -5.79 6.76
CA LEU A 48 -3.16 -5.51 5.44
C LEU A 48 -1.63 -5.49 5.49
N THR A 49 -0.98 -6.16 4.56
CA THR A 49 0.48 -6.13 4.39
C THR A 49 0.83 -5.42 3.08
N VAL A 50 1.81 -4.52 3.15
CA VAL A 50 2.40 -3.84 1.99
C VAL A 50 3.82 -4.36 1.83
N ASP A 51 4.09 -5.04 0.71
CA ASP A 51 5.42 -5.47 0.30
C ASP A 51 5.90 -4.59 -0.86
N ALA A 52 7.13 -4.10 -0.81
CA ALA A 52 7.69 -3.17 -1.77
C ALA A 52 9.12 -3.57 -2.15
N HIS A 53 9.30 -4.12 -3.35
CA HIS A 53 10.57 -4.66 -3.84
C HIS A 53 11.16 -3.81 -4.97
N ARG A 54 12.41 -3.39 -4.83
CA ARG A 54 13.08 -2.58 -5.86
C ARG A 54 13.59 -3.47 -7.00
N HIS A 55 13.13 -3.19 -8.22
CA HIS A 55 13.57 -3.79 -9.48
C HIS A 55 14.17 -2.70 -10.38
N GLY A 56 15.48 -2.46 -10.22
CA GLY A 56 16.19 -1.42 -10.96
C GLY A 56 15.64 -0.02 -10.66
N ALA A 57 15.12 0.65 -11.69
CA ALA A 57 14.55 1.99 -11.58
C ALA A 57 13.12 2.02 -11.00
N MET A 58 12.43 0.88 -10.96
CA MET A 58 11.07 0.77 -10.47
C MET A 58 11.02 -0.01 -9.15
N THR A 59 9.95 0.19 -8.40
CA THR A 59 9.58 -0.60 -7.23
C THR A 59 8.27 -1.30 -7.53
N ASP A 60 8.23 -2.61 -7.34
CA ASP A 60 7.02 -3.42 -7.36
C ASP A 60 6.37 -3.36 -5.97
N VAL A 61 5.09 -3.05 -5.92
CA VAL A 61 4.32 -2.92 -4.67
C VAL A 61 3.17 -3.91 -4.71
N VAL A 62 3.16 -4.82 -3.74
CA VAL A 62 2.11 -5.81 -3.54
C VAL A 62 1.39 -5.51 -2.24
N ILE A 63 0.06 -5.52 -2.29
CA ILE A 63 -0.80 -5.38 -1.10
C ILE A 63 -1.63 -6.64 -0.94
N ALA A 64 -1.49 -7.28 0.21
CA ALA A 64 -2.28 -8.44 0.62
C ALA A 64 -3.18 -8.08 1.81
N THR A 65 -4.42 -8.58 1.83
CA THR A 65 -5.36 -8.38 2.95
C THR A 65 -6.14 -9.65 3.26
N ASN A 66 -6.54 -9.80 4.53
CA ASN A 66 -7.43 -10.88 4.97
C ASN A 66 -8.93 -10.56 4.78
N GLN A 67 -9.26 -9.39 4.24
CA GLN A 67 -10.64 -8.94 4.05
C GLN A 67 -11.17 -9.21 2.63
N LEU A 68 -12.50 -9.17 2.50
CA LEU A 68 -13.21 -9.32 1.24
C LEU A 68 -12.97 -8.12 0.29
N ARG A 69 -13.12 -8.35 -1.02
CA ARG A 69 -12.96 -7.32 -2.08
C ARG A 69 -13.99 -6.18 -2.07
N THR A 70 -14.94 -6.23 -1.15
CA THR A 70 -15.97 -5.23 -0.92
C THR A 70 -15.79 -4.51 0.41
N SER A 71 -14.77 -4.87 1.20
CA SER A 71 -14.50 -4.29 2.51
C SER A 71 -13.95 -2.86 2.41
N LYS A 72 -13.99 -2.14 3.53
CA LYS A 72 -13.34 -0.84 3.67
C LYS A 72 -11.83 -0.94 3.42
N ILE A 73 -11.16 -1.94 3.98
CA ILE A 73 -9.72 -2.17 3.74
C ILE A 73 -9.42 -2.35 2.25
N ASP A 74 -10.27 -3.06 1.52
CA ASP A 74 -10.09 -3.25 0.08
C ASP A 74 -10.15 -1.92 -0.69
N SER A 75 -11.14 -1.07 -0.38
CA SER A 75 -11.26 0.26 -0.98
C SER A 75 -10.01 1.12 -0.68
N VAL A 76 -9.52 1.08 0.56
CA VAL A 76 -8.32 1.84 0.96
C VAL A 76 -7.05 1.26 0.31
N ALA A 77 -6.93 -0.05 0.14
CA ALA A 77 -5.82 -0.68 -0.57
C ALA A 77 -5.71 -0.18 -2.02
N ARG A 78 -6.84 -0.15 -2.74
CA ARG A 78 -6.89 0.39 -4.11
C ARG A 78 -6.59 1.88 -4.13
N PHE A 79 -7.11 2.65 -3.16
CA PHE A 79 -6.80 4.07 -3.03
C PHE A 79 -5.30 4.31 -2.85
N LEU A 80 -4.65 3.59 -1.92
CA LEU A 80 -3.21 3.66 -1.68
C LEU A 80 -2.43 3.42 -2.97
N LEU A 81 -2.73 2.34 -3.72
CA LEU A 81 -2.04 2.08 -4.98
C LEU A 81 -2.26 3.19 -6.00
N ASN A 82 -3.44 3.79 -6.05
CA ASN A 82 -3.70 4.91 -6.96
C ASN A 82 -2.94 6.20 -6.58
N GLN A 83 -2.48 6.32 -5.34
CA GLN A 83 -1.56 7.40 -4.94
C GLN A 83 -0.12 7.15 -5.36
N LEU A 84 0.23 5.94 -5.83
CA LEU A 84 1.59 5.63 -6.28
C LEU A 84 1.74 5.94 -7.77
N PRO A 85 2.50 7.00 -8.15
CA PRO A 85 2.72 7.34 -9.55
C PRO A 85 3.58 6.28 -10.25
N PHE A 86 3.28 5.97 -11.51
CA PHE A 86 4.08 5.01 -12.26
C PHE A 86 5.44 5.63 -12.67
N GLN A 87 5.40 6.87 -13.18
CA GLN A 87 6.57 7.65 -13.59
C GLN A 87 6.64 9.02 -12.88
N PRO A 88 7.83 9.66 -12.84
CA PRO A 88 7.97 11.03 -12.36
C PRO A 88 7.05 11.99 -13.14
N GLY A 89 6.31 12.83 -12.44
CA GLY A 89 5.35 13.77 -13.03
C GLY A 89 3.94 13.22 -13.23
N ASP A 90 3.73 11.90 -13.09
CA ASP A 90 2.38 11.34 -13.03
C ASP A 90 1.64 11.88 -11.80
N ARG A 91 0.38 12.25 -12.01
CA ARG A 91 -0.48 12.66 -10.90
C ARG A 91 -1.05 11.41 -10.22
N PRO A 92 -1.26 11.45 -8.90
CA PRO A 92 -2.11 10.48 -8.21
C PRO A 92 -3.44 10.34 -8.94
N GLN A 93 -3.89 9.11 -9.15
CA GLN A 93 -5.19 8.87 -9.75
C GLN A 93 -6.25 8.97 -8.64
N GLY A 94 -7.23 9.85 -8.81
CA GLY A 94 -8.37 9.94 -7.90
C GLY A 94 -9.24 8.68 -8.00
N LEU A 95 -9.84 8.28 -6.88
CA LEU A 95 -11.05 7.46 -6.85
C LEU A 95 -12.23 8.40 -6.58
#